data_AF-K1Z1J9-F1
#
_entry.id   AF-K1Z1J9-F1
#
_cell.length_a   1.000
_cell.length_b   1.000
_cell.length_c   1.000
_cell.angle_alpha   90.00
_cell.angle_beta   90.00
_cell.angle_gamma   90.00
#
_symmetry.space_group_name_H-M   'P 1'
#
loop_
_entity.id
_entity.type
_entity.pdbx_description
1 polymer ?
#
loop_
_entity_poly.entity_id
_entity_poly.type
_entity_poly.pdbx_seq_one_letter_code
_entity_poly.pdbx_strand_id
1 'polypeptide(L)'
;MVILGVKYCNMNKRFFLYLPAIIIGAISCDGPAKTTNVGDMSNISEKVVNSTIEKIRDSVPDIFSPELMATGVKQAAQQWKSEFGSEKDFTAFCIENYASSPEKRRELFDKLSVAFESVWGEYNKMSVKLKMPLHLDGKPLTSVDYILGAYDPSGHVTEDFYSNKIAFITILNFPFYTLEEKDSLGSGWSRLDWAYARMGDIFTPKPPAAVKQLVADAEMRAESYIAEYNIMMGHLLNEKGEKLFPQEMKLLSHWNLRDELKSNYAPVPNNIEKQKMIYKVMLHIVEQTIPEQVINNSDYDWNPYTNTIAKG
;
A
#
# COMPACT_ATOMS: atom_id res chain seq x y z
N MET A 1 37.96 62.55 34.97
CA MET A 1 36.91 63.52 35.32
C MET A 1 35.64 62.71 35.61
N VAL A 2 35.49 62.27 36.87
CA VAL A 2 34.39 62.62 37.80
C VAL A 2 33.04 62.06 37.29
N ILE A 3 32.64 60.82 37.64
CA ILE A 3 31.94 60.35 38.87
C ILE A 3 30.59 61.06 39.14
N LEU A 4 29.55 60.24 39.41
CA LEU A 4 28.45 60.39 40.41
C LEU A 4 27.08 60.10 39.76
N GLY A 5 26.16 59.31 40.33
CA GLY A 5 26.07 58.63 41.62
C GLY A 5 24.79 57.75 41.67
N VAL A 6 24.85 56.52 42.21
CA VAL A 6 24.51 56.09 43.59
C VAL A 6 23.00 56.14 43.93
N LYS A 7 22.34 54.99 44.17
CA LYS A 7 21.97 54.48 45.53
C LYS A 7 21.19 53.16 45.56
N TYR A 8 21.67 52.33 46.49
CA TYR A 8 21.22 51.03 46.99
C TYR A 8 19.86 51.04 47.71
N CYS A 9 19.21 49.87 47.81
CA CYS A 9 18.79 49.35 49.13
C CYS A 9 18.72 47.81 49.18
N ASN A 10 19.19 47.29 50.31
CA ASN A 10 19.36 45.90 50.75
C ASN A 10 18.04 45.13 50.95
N MET A 11 18.07 43.80 50.79
CA MET A 11 17.63 42.93 51.90
C MET A 11 18.28 41.54 51.87
N ASN A 12 18.95 41.22 52.97
CA ASN A 12 19.52 39.93 53.36
C ASN A 12 18.50 38.78 53.32
N LYS A 13 18.96 37.58 52.89
CA LYS A 13 18.85 36.35 53.69
C LYS A 13 19.76 35.25 53.14
N ARG A 14 20.66 34.78 54.01
CA ARG A 14 21.57 33.64 53.84
C ARG A 14 20.77 32.35 53.64
N PHE A 15 21.16 31.47 52.71
CA PHE A 15 20.98 30.02 52.87
C PHE A 15 21.94 29.23 51.94
N PHE A 16 22.83 28.48 52.58
CA PHE A 16 23.62 27.32 52.13
C PHE A 16 23.79 27.02 50.62
N LEU A 17 25.03 27.14 50.15
CA LEU A 17 25.56 26.51 48.94
C LEU A 17 25.71 24.99 49.18
N TYR A 18 24.83 24.20 48.55
CA TYR A 18 25.02 22.77 48.35
C TYR A 18 25.27 22.52 46.86
N LEU A 19 26.46 22.00 46.53
CA LEU A 19 26.75 21.38 45.23
C LEU A 19 25.87 20.14 45.06
N PRO A 20 25.11 19.97 43.96
CA PRO A 20 24.60 18.67 43.60
C PRO A 20 25.65 17.93 42.75
N ALA A 21 26.08 16.77 43.26
CA ALA A 21 26.80 15.77 42.48
C ALA A 21 25.89 15.26 41.35
N ILE A 22 26.36 15.36 40.11
CA ILE A 22 25.71 14.78 38.93
C ILE A 22 25.95 13.27 38.99
N ILE A 23 24.94 12.52 39.43
CA ILE A 23 24.87 11.07 39.26
C ILE A 23 24.21 10.81 37.91
N ILE A 24 25.01 10.39 36.93
CA ILE A 24 24.51 9.87 35.65
C ILE A 24 23.93 8.48 35.93
N GLY A 25 22.61 8.42 36.14
CA GLY A 25 21.86 7.17 36.14
C GLY A 25 21.63 6.71 34.70
N ALA A 26 22.17 5.55 34.34
CA ALA A 26 21.84 4.86 33.10
C ALA A 26 20.36 4.46 33.12
N ILE A 27 19.52 5.23 32.42
CA ILE A 27 18.17 4.81 32.09
C ILE A 27 18.30 3.85 30.91
N SER A 28 18.24 2.56 31.22
CA SER A 28 17.88 1.52 30.25
C SER A 28 16.46 1.83 29.77
N CYS A 29 16.30 2.28 28.53
CA CYS A 29 14.99 2.42 27.90
C CYS A 29 14.47 1.03 27.51
N ASP A 30 14.01 0.26 28.48
CA ASP A 30 12.90 -0.66 28.23
C ASP A 30 11.63 0.19 28.17
N GLY A 31 11.31 0.67 26.97
CA GLY A 31 10.02 1.31 26.71
C GLY A 31 8.89 0.34 27.08
N PRO A 32 7.77 0.85 27.62
CA PRO A 32 6.65 -0.02 27.97
C PRO A 32 6.19 -0.74 26.71
N ALA A 33 6.05 -2.07 26.81
CA ALA A 33 5.36 -2.86 25.80
C ALA A 33 4.07 -2.12 25.45
N LYS A 34 3.94 -1.69 24.18
CA LYS A 34 2.72 -1.08 23.68
C LYS A 34 1.58 -2.04 24.01
N THR A 35 0.74 -1.63 24.95
CA THR A 35 -0.58 -2.21 25.15
C THR A 35 -1.30 -2.13 23.81
N THR A 36 -1.41 -3.27 23.14
CA THR A 36 -2.39 -3.48 22.08
C THR A 36 -3.73 -3.00 22.61
N ASN A 37 -4.31 -1.98 21.99
CA ASN A 37 -5.63 -1.49 22.35
C ASN A 37 -6.59 -2.68 22.40
N VAL A 38 -7.33 -2.82 23.50
CA VAL A 38 -8.33 -3.87 23.74
C VAL A 38 -9.43 -3.87 22.65
N GLY A 39 -9.53 -2.81 21.84
CA GLY A 39 -10.44 -2.71 20.69
C GLY A 39 -9.99 -3.38 19.38
N ASP A 40 -8.81 -4.00 19.32
CA ASP A 40 -8.32 -4.69 18.11
C ASP A 40 -8.54 -6.20 18.10
N MET A 41 -8.96 -6.79 19.23
CA MET A 41 -9.20 -8.24 19.31
C MET A 41 -10.68 -8.56 19.14
N SER A 42 -10.95 -9.69 18.47
CA SER A 42 -12.30 -10.26 18.40
C SER A 42 -12.86 -10.49 19.81
N ASN A 43 -14.16 -10.22 19.98
CA ASN A 43 -14.88 -10.54 21.22
C ASN A 43 -15.54 -11.93 21.21
N ILE A 44 -15.27 -12.76 20.20
CA ILE A 44 -15.87 -14.09 20.04
C ILE A 44 -14.87 -15.15 20.50
N SER A 45 -15.27 -15.93 21.52
CA SER A 45 -14.45 -17.05 22.00
C SER A 45 -14.47 -18.26 21.06
N GLU A 46 -13.40 -19.04 21.07
CA GLU A 46 -13.31 -20.30 20.28
C GLU A 46 -14.44 -21.28 20.62
N LYS A 47 -14.89 -21.30 21.89
CA LYS A 47 -16.05 -22.08 22.33
C LYS A 47 -17.33 -21.69 21.58
N VAL A 48 -17.55 -20.39 21.36
CA VAL A 48 -18.71 -19.89 20.63
C VAL A 48 -18.61 -20.18 19.14
N VAL A 49 -17.41 -20.05 18.56
CA VAL A 49 -17.16 -20.47 17.17
C VAL A 49 -17.54 -21.94 16.98
N ASN A 50 -17.00 -22.84 17.80
CA ASN A 50 -17.26 -24.28 17.70
C ASN A 50 -18.74 -24.59 17.93
N SER A 51 -19.39 -23.96 18.93
CA SER A 51 -20.83 -24.14 19.16
C SER A 51 -21.69 -23.63 17.99
N THR A 52 -21.26 -22.57 17.29
CA THR A 52 -21.99 -22.02 16.14
C THR A 52 -21.88 -22.94 14.94
N ILE A 53 -20.69 -23.49 14.67
CA ILE A 53 -20.45 -24.47 13.61
C ILE A 53 -21.36 -25.70 13.80
N GLU A 54 -21.43 -26.25 15.01
CA GLU A 54 -22.31 -27.39 15.30
C GLU A 54 -23.80 -27.03 15.09
N LYS A 55 -24.25 -25.86 15.54
CA LYS A 55 -25.64 -25.42 15.33
C LYS A 55 -26.01 -25.24 13.86
N ILE A 56 -25.07 -24.77 13.03
CA ILE A 56 -25.30 -24.67 11.58
C ILE A 56 -25.38 -26.06 10.97
N ARG A 57 -24.50 -26.98 11.38
CA ARG A 57 -24.51 -28.38 10.95
C ARG A 57 -25.83 -29.08 11.31
N ASP A 58 -26.34 -28.86 12.52
CA ASP A 58 -27.59 -29.46 12.98
C ASP A 58 -28.83 -28.85 12.29
N SER A 59 -28.77 -27.58 11.89
CA SER A 59 -29.90 -26.88 11.26
C SER A 59 -29.99 -27.06 9.74
N VAL A 60 -28.89 -27.47 9.10
CA VAL A 60 -28.83 -27.69 7.65
C VAL A 60 -28.47 -29.16 7.39
N PRO A 61 -29.44 -30.04 7.15
CA PRO A 61 -29.15 -31.38 6.62
C PRO A 61 -28.49 -31.26 5.25
N ASP A 62 -27.44 -32.05 5.01
CA ASP A 62 -26.69 -32.12 3.74
C ASP A 62 -25.95 -30.83 3.31
N ILE A 63 -25.20 -30.22 4.24
CA ILE A 63 -24.29 -29.10 3.92
C ILE A 63 -23.33 -29.49 2.80
N PHE A 64 -23.35 -28.74 1.69
CA PHE A 64 -22.54 -29.01 0.51
C PHE A 64 -21.02 -28.86 0.75
N SER A 65 -20.61 -28.01 1.70
CA SER A 65 -19.22 -27.87 2.11
C SER A 65 -19.08 -27.49 3.60
N PRO A 66 -18.95 -28.48 4.49
CA PRO A 66 -18.75 -28.25 5.92
C PRO A 66 -17.46 -27.47 6.22
N GLU A 67 -16.42 -27.66 5.42
CA GLU A 67 -15.13 -27.00 5.55
C GLU A 67 -15.25 -25.50 5.24
N LEU A 68 -15.93 -25.13 4.14
CA LEU A 68 -16.15 -23.73 3.79
C LEU A 68 -16.99 -23.02 4.85
N MET A 69 -18.03 -23.67 5.36
CA MET A 69 -18.84 -23.15 6.46
C MET A 69 -17.98 -22.87 7.70
N ALA A 70 -17.19 -23.87 8.13
CA ALA A 70 -16.34 -23.73 9.30
C ALA A 70 -15.32 -22.60 9.12
N THR A 71 -14.72 -22.48 7.94
CA THR A 71 -13.77 -21.39 7.62
C THR A 71 -14.46 -20.04 7.64
N GLY A 72 -15.64 -19.90 7.02
CA GLY A 72 -16.40 -18.66 7.02
C GLY A 72 -16.78 -18.19 8.42
N VAL A 73 -17.28 -19.10 9.28
CA VAL A 73 -17.60 -18.79 10.68
C VAL A 73 -16.34 -18.36 11.45
N LYS A 74 -15.21 -19.06 11.28
CA LYS A 74 -13.94 -18.70 11.92
C LYS A 74 -13.44 -17.32 11.49
N GLN A 75 -13.44 -17.03 10.18
CA GLN A 75 -12.97 -15.75 9.66
C GLN A 75 -13.91 -14.59 10.03
N ALA A 76 -15.23 -14.83 10.08
CA ALA A 76 -16.17 -13.83 10.56
C ALA A 76 -15.95 -13.54 12.05
N ALA A 77 -15.74 -14.58 12.86
CA ALA A 77 -15.43 -14.43 14.28
C ALA A 77 -14.15 -13.61 14.51
N GLN A 78 -13.08 -13.86 13.74
CA GLN A 78 -11.81 -13.11 13.85
C GLN A 78 -11.97 -11.60 13.70
N GLN A 79 -12.99 -11.15 12.97
CA GLN A 79 -13.24 -9.73 12.68
C GLN A 79 -14.45 -9.18 13.45
N TRP A 80 -15.14 -10.02 14.23
CA TRP A 80 -16.31 -9.61 15.02
C TRP A 80 -15.88 -8.97 16.34
N LYS A 81 -16.32 -7.73 16.56
CA LYS A 81 -15.99 -6.89 17.71
C LYS A 81 -17.26 -6.62 18.52
N SER A 82 -17.09 -6.13 19.75
CA SER A 82 -18.22 -5.81 20.64
C SER A 82 -19.17 -4.77 20.05
N GLU A 83 -18.67 -3.83 19.24
CA GLU A 83 -19.49 -2.86 18.50
C GLU A 83 -20.40 -3.51 17.44
N PHE A 84 -20.03 -4.71 16.98
CA PHE A 84 -20.79 -5.47 16.01
C PHE A 84 -21.80 -6.43 16.64
N GLY A 85 -21.74 -6.65 17.96
CA GLY A 85 -22.73 -7.43 18.69
C GLY A 85 -22.11 -8.40 19.67
N SER A 86 -22.96 -9.00 20.49
CA SER A 86 -22.59 -10.02 21.47
C SER A 86 -22.29 -11.39 20.82
N GLU A 87 -21.75 -12.33 21.60
CA GLU A 87 -21.58 -13.72 21.17
C GLU A 87 -22.90 -14.39 20.75
N LYS A 88 -24.02 -13.98 21.36
CA LYS A 88 -25.36 -14.46 20.99
C LYS A 88 -25.80 -13.92 19.64
N ASP A 89 -25.53 -12.63 19.38
CA ASP A 89 -25.86 -11.99 18.11
C ASP A 89 -25.02 -12.59 16.98
N PHE A 90 -23.74 -12.86 17.22
CA PHE A 90 -22.87 -13.56 16.28
C PHE A 90 -23.42 -14.94 15.90
N THR A 91 -23.82 -15.74 16.90
CA THR A 91 -24.38 -17.07 16.66
C THR A 91 -25.65 -17.00 15.82
N ALA A 92 -26.58 -16.10 16.19
CA ALA A 92 -27.84 -15.92 15.46
C ALA A 92 -27.59 -15.45 14.03
N PHE A 93 -26.69 -14.48 13.86
CA PHE A 93 -26.30 -13.94 12.56
C PHE A 93 -25.78 -15.02 11.62
N CYS A 94 -24.86 -15.88 12.10
CA CYS A 94 -24.28 -16.93 11.27
C CYS A 94 -25.32 -17.97 10.84
N ILE A 95 -26.25 -18.34 11.72
CA ILE A 95 -27.33 -19.29 11.40
C ILE A 95 -28.30 -18.68 10.36
N GLU A 96 -28.65 -17.41 10.51
CA GLU A 96 -29.60 -16.73 9.62
C GLU A 96 -29.02 -16.45 8.23
N ASN A 97 -27.73 -16.09 8.15
CA ASN A 97 -27.12 -15.56 6.93
C ASN A 97 -26.23 -16.57 6.18
N TYR A 98 -26.13 -17.81 6.64
CA TYR A 98 -25.40 -18.84 5.92
C TYR A 98 -26.19 -19.35 4.71
N ALA A 99 -25.57 -19.25 3.52
CA ALA A 99 -26.13 -19.73 2.27
C ALA A 99 -26.00 -21.26 2.20
N SER A 100 -27.04 -21.95 2.66
CA SER A 100 -27.02 -23.39 2.92
C SER A 100 -26.88 -24.32 1.70
N SER A 101 -27.05 -23.82 0.47
CA SER A 101 -26.92 -24.60 -0.76
C SER A 101 -26.06 -23.88 -1.81
N PRO A 102 -25.50 -24.61 -2.80
CA PRO A 102 -24.74 -24.00 -3.90
C PRO A 102 -25.53 -22.93 -4.66
N GLU A 103 -26.83 -23.13 -4.84
CA GLU A 103 -27.73 -22.21 -5.54
C GLU A 103 -27.92 -20.92 -4.74
N LYS A 104 -28.17 -21.03 -3.43
CA LYS A 104 -28.27 -19.86 -2.54
C LYS A 104 -26.96 -19.10 -2.46
N ARG A 105 -25.83 -19.81 -2.42
CA ARG A 105 -24.50 -19.18 -2.41
C ARG A 105 -24.25 -18.44 -3.71
N ARG A 106 -24.65 -19.01 -4.84
CA ARG A 106 -24.54 -18.35 -6.14
C ARG A 106 -25.43 -17.12 -6.24
N GLU A 107 -26.69 -17.24 -5.80
CA GLU A 107 -27.62 -16.11 -5.76
C GLU A 107 -27.09 -14.95 -4.90
N LEU A 108 -26.54 -15.28 -3.73
CA LEU A 108 -25.90 -14.31 -2.85
C LEU A 108 -24.70 -13.64 -3.54
N PHE A 109 -23.85 -14.42 -4.19
CA PHE A 109 -22.71 -13.89 -4.94
C PHE A 109 -23.15 -12.92 -6.03
N ASP A 110 -24.14 -13.29 -6.85
CA ASP A 110 -24.61 -12.43 -7.95
C ASP A 110 -25.17 -11.10 -7.42
N LYS A 111 -25.93 -11.14 -6.31
CA LYS A 111 -26.44 -9.93 -5.64
C LYS A 111 -25.32 -9.04 -5.09
N LEU A 112 -24.36 -9.62 -4.38
CA LEU A 112 -23.22 -8.89 -3.83
C LEU A 112 -22.36 -8.29 -4.94
N SER A 113 -22.09 -9.05 -6.00
CA SER A 113 -21.27 -8.62 -7.14
C SER A 113 -21.86 -7.36 -7.80
N VAL A 114 -23.16 -7.36 -8.08
CA VAL A 114 -23.83 -6.19 -8.70
C VAL A 114 -23.84 -4.99 -7.75
N ALA A 115 -24.11 -5.22 -6.46
CA ALA A 115 -24.12 -4.14 -5.47
C ALA A 115 -22.73 -3.50 -5.34
N PHE A 116 -21.69 -4.31 -5.22
CA PHE A 116 -20.32 -3.87 -5.07
C PHE A 116 -19.77 -3.18 -6.32
N GLU A 117 -20.06 -3.70 -7.51
CA GLU A 117 -19.74 -3.02 -8.77
C GLU A 117 -20.38 -1.63 -8.84
N SER A 118 -21.65 -1.52 -8.47
CA SER A 118 -22.38 -0.25 -8.48
C SER A 118 -21.76 0.75 -7.50
N VAL A 119 -21.49 0.30 -6.27
CA VAL A 119 -20.93 1.15 -5.21
C VAL A 119 -19.55 1.67 -5.60
N TRP A 120 -18.61 0.79 -5.96
CA TRP A 120 -17.25 1.22 -6.31
C TRP A 120 -17.19 1.97 -7.63
N GLY A 121 -18.01 1.59 -8.62
CA GLY A 121 -18.11 2.29 -9.89
C GLY A 121 -18.57 3.74 -9.71
N GLU A 122 -19.61 3.98 -8.91
CA GLU A 122 -20.12 5.33 -8.66
C GLU A 122 -19.16 6.17 -7.80
N TYR A 123 -18.49 5.58 -6.80
CA TYR A 123 -17.45 6.30 -6.06
C TYR A 123 -16.26 6.68 -6.95
N ASN A 124 -15.80 5.78 -7.80
CA ASN A 124 -14.73 6.08 -8.76
C ASN A 124 -15.14 7.23 -9.69
N LYS A 125 -16.35 7.16 -10.26
CA LYS A 125 -16.90 8.23 -11.10
C LYS A 125 -16.98 9.58 -10.37
N MET A 126 -17.38 9.57 -9.09
CA MET A 126 -17.38 10.77 -8.26
C MET A 126 -15.96 11.32 -8.06
N SER A 127 -15.01 10.45 -7.69
CA SER A 127 -13.60 10.82 -7.51
C SER A 127 -13.01 11.44 -8.78
N VAL A 128 -13.24 10.80 -9.94
CA VAL A 128 -12.79 11.32 -11.24
C VAL A 128 -13.36 12.71 -11.49
N LYS A 129 -14.68 12.91 -11.32
CA LYS A 129 -15.33 14.20 -11.56
C LYS A 129 -14.81 15.30 -10.65
N LEU A 130 -14.60 15.01 -9.37
CA LEU A 130 -14.06 15.99 -8.41
C LEU A 130 -12.62 16.39 -8.72
N LYS A 131 -11.83 15.48 -9.30
CA LYS A 131 -10.43 15.74 -9.69
C LYS A 131 -10.27 16.34 -11.08
N MET A 132 -11.34 16.40 -11.90
CA MET A 132 -11.26 16.93 -13.27
C MET A 132 -10.62 18.32 -13.36
N PRO A 133 -10.93 19.31 -12.49
CA PRO A 133 -10.30 20.62 -12.57
C PRO A 133 -8.77 20.55 -12.42
N LEU A 134 -8.26 19.65 -11.56
CA LEU A 134 -6.82 19.51 -11.32
C LEU A 134 -6.08 18.82 -12.47
N HIS A 135 -6.76 17.93 -13.21
CA HIS A 135 -6.13 17.06 -14.20
C HIS A 135 -6.31 17.54 -15.64
N LEU A 136 -7.28 18.41 -15.92
CA LEU A 136 -7.57 18.92 -17.24
C LEU A 136 -7.11 20.37 -17.37
N ASP A 137 -6.63 20.74 -18.56
CA ASP A 137 -6.35 22.12 -18.87
C ASP A 137 -7.64 22.95 -18.84
N GLY A 138 -7.59 24.14 -18.26
CA GLY A 138 -8.79 24.87 -17.90
C GLY A 138 -8.54 26.23 -17.27
N LYS A 139 -9.51 26.69 -16.48
CA LYS A 139 -9.39 27.95 -15.75
C LYS A 139 -8.30 27.84 -14.67
N PRO A 140 -7.69 28.96 -14.26
CA PRO A 140 -6.79 28.97 -13.11
C PRO A 140 -7.46 28.34 -11.89
N LEU A 141 -6.74 27.40 -11.25
CA LEU A 141 -7.21 26.70 -10.07
C LEU A 141 -7.39 27.66 -8.90
N THR A 142 -8.42 27.41 -8.10
CA THR A 142 -8.70 28.08 -6.84
C THR A 142 -8.51 27.13 -5.66
N SER A 143 -8.53 27.66 -4.44
CA SER A 143 -8.39 26.83 -3.23
C SER A 143 -9.45 25.73 -3.12
N VAL A 144 -10.68 25.97 -3.61
CA VAL A 144 -11.75 24.96 -3.55
C VAL A 144 -11.47 23.76 -4.45
N ASP A 145 -10.77 23.95 -5.58
CA ASP A 145 -10.44 22.88 -6.51
C ASP A 145 -9.47 21.88 -5.87
N TYR A 146 -8.50 22.38 -5.10
CA TYR A 146 -7.59 21.52 -4.34
C TYR A 146 -8.30 20.78 -3.20
N ILE A 147 -9.21 21.43 -2.48
CA ILE A 147 -9.99 20.81 -1.41
C ILE A 147 -10.88 19.68 -1.97
N LEU A 148 -11.60 19.96 -3.06
CA LEU A 148 -12.47 18.97 -3.71
C LEU A 148 -11.67 17.83 -4.37
N GLY A 149 -10.53 18.14 -4.99
CA GLY A 149 -9.67 17.13 -5.59
C GLY A 149 -8.98 16.21 -4.57
N ALA A 150 -8.78 16.68 -3.33
CA ALA A 150 -8.25 15.90 -2.21
C ALA A 150 -9.32 15.05 -1.50
N TYR A 151 -10.61 15.31 -1.73
CA TYR A 151 -11.70 14.55 -1.10
C TYR A 151 -11.77 13.11 -1.65
N ASP A 152 -11.89 12.14 -0.73
CA ASP A 152 -12.17 10.74 -1.06
C ASP A 152 -13.63 10.40 -0.72
N PRO A 153 -14.50 10.30 -1.74
CA PRO A 153 -15.89 9.89 -1.56
C PRO A 153 -16.08 8.52 -0.89
N SER A 154 -15.09 7.62 -0.99
CA SER A 154 -15.19 6.24 -0.55
C SER A 154 -14.62 5.98 0.86
N GLY A 155 -14.17 7.04 1.55
CA GLY A 155 -13.37 6.93 2.77
C GLY A 155 -14.00 6.21 3.97
N HIS A 156 -15.31 5.96 3.96
CA HIS A 156 -16.04 5.26 5.03
C HIS A 156 -16.80 4.00 4.58
N VAL A 157 -16.73 3.65 3.28
CA VAL A 157 -17.56 2.58 2.69
C VAL A 157 -17.31 1.23 3.36
N THR A 158 -16.06 0.96 3.71
CA THR A 158 -15.69 -0.30 4.36
C THR A 158 -16.29 -0.36 5.77
N GLU A 159 -16.14 0.70 6.56
CA GLU A 159 -16.70 0.83 7.90
C GLU A 159 -18.24 0.72 7.89
N ASP A 160 -18.90 1.29 6.88
CA ASP A 160 -20.34 1.19 6.69
C ASP A 160 -20.78 -0.26 6.39
N PHE A 161 -20.03 -1.00 5.57
CA PHE A 161 -20.28 -2.41 5.29
C PHE A 161 -20.08 -3.33 6.49
N TYR A 162 -19.18 -3.00 7.40
CA TYR A 162 -19.07 -3.70 8.69
C TYR A 162 -20.24 -3.37 9.61
N SER A 163 -20.61 -2.09 9.67
CA SER A 163 -21.70 -1.60 10.52
C SER A 163 -23.05 -2.21 10.13
N ASN A 164 -23.34 -2.28 8.82
CA ASN A 164 -24.57 -2.87 8.29
C ASN A 164 -24.53 -4.39 8.06
N LYS A 165 -23.42 -5.05 8.43
CA LYS A 165 -23.19 -6.51 8.34
C LYS A 165 -22.95 -7.10 6.95
N ILE A 166 -22.97 -6.33 5.87
CA ILE A 166 -22.64 -6.83 4.52
C ILE A 166 -21.25 -7.47 4.48
N ALA A 167 -20.28 -6.88 5.18
CA ALA A 167 -18.94 -7.45 5.31
C ALA A 167 -18.98 -8.86 5.93
N PHE A 168 -19.72 -9.04 7.03
CA PHE A 168 -19.85 -10.33 7.70
C PHE A 168 -20.63 -11.36 6.90
N ILE A 169 -21.67 -10.94 6.14
CA ILE A 169 -22.38 -11.84 5.21
C ILE A 169 -21.40 -12.35 4.14
N THR A 170 -20.56 -11.46 3.64
CA THR A 170 -19.56 -11.78 2.62
C THR A 170 -18.51 -12.74 3.17
N ILE A 171 -17.89 -12.42 4.31
CA ILE A 171 -16.87 -13.27 4.97
C ILE A 171 -17.42 -14.67 5.28
N LEU A 172 -18.64 -14.74 5.81
CA LEU A 172 -19.28 -16.00 6.20
C LEU A 172 -19.46 -16.96 5.00
N ASN A 173 -19.80 -16.43 3.82
CA ASN A 173 -20.18 -17.23 2.66
C ASN A 173 -19.08 -17.35 1.59
N PHE A 174 -18.10 -16.44 1.63
CA PHE A 174 -16.97 -16.37 0.73
C PHE A 174 -15.71 -16.12 1.56
N PRO A 175 -15.19 -17.13 2.29
CA PRO A 175 -13.97 -16.96 3.05
C PRO A 175 -12.79 -16.61 2.13
N PHE A 176 -11.88 -15.76 2.62
CA PHE A 176 -10.66 -15.42 1.90
C PHE A 176 -9.65 -16.56 1.96
N TYR A 177 -8.74 -16.57 0.99
CA TYR A 177 -7.63 -17.53 0.90
C TYR A 177 -6.30 -16.79 0.98
N THR A 178 -5.34 -17.39 1.67
CA THR A 178 -3.94 -16.95 1.65
C THR A 178 -3.32 -17.17 0.26
N LEU A 179 -2.18 -16.50 0.02
CA LEU A 179 -1.46 -16.67 -1.25
C LEU A 179 -1.03 -18.14 -1.46
N GLU A 180 -0.52 -18.80 -0.42
CA GLU A 180 -0.10 -20.20 -0.45
C GLU A 180 -1.27 -21.15 -0.79
N GLU A 181 -2.46 -20.89 -0.25
CA GLU A 181 -3.66 -21.66 -0.58
C GLU A 181 -4.10 -21.41 -2.04
N LYS A 182 -4.01 -20.17 -2.53
CA LYS A 182 -4.33 -19.84 -3.93
C LYS A 182 -3.36 -20.52 -4.89
N ASP A 183 -2.07 -20.54 -4.58
CA ASP A 183 -1.05 -21.23 -5.40
C ASP A 183 -1.30 -22.74 -5.42
N SER A 184 -1.67 -23.32 -4.28
CA SER A 184 -1.89 -24.77 -4.15
C SER A 184 -3.21 -25.23 -4.77
N LEU A 185 -4.31 -24.49 -4.56
CA LEU A 185 -5.67 -24.90 -4.94
C LEU A 185 -6.13 -24.30 -6.27
N GLY A 186 -5.60 -23.13 -6.64
CA GLY A 186 -6.10 -22.31 -7.74
C GLY A 186 -5.99 -22.95 -9.12
N SER A 187 -5.09 -23.91 -9.30
CA SER A 187 -4.96 -24.69 -10.54
C SER A 187 -6.20 -25.55 -10.84
N GLY A 188 -6.93 -25.96 -9.79
CA GLY A 188 -8.16 -26.75 -9.91
C GLY A 188 -9.45 -25.93 -9.89
N TRP A 189 -9.36 -24.61 -9.70
CA TRP A 189 -10.52 -23.74 -9.57
C TRP A 189 -11.17 -23.43 -10.91
N SER A 190 -12.50 -23.54 -10.95
CA SER A 190 -13.28 -22.99 -12.04
C SER A 190 -13.26 -21.46 -12.01
N ARG A 191 -13.75 -20.83 -13.10
CA ARG A 191 -13.95 -19.38 -13.12
C ARG A 191 -14.84 -18.88 -11.97
N LEU A 192 -15.82 -19.69 -11.56
CA LEU A 192 -16.73 -19.33 -10.47
C LEU A 192 -16.03 -19.43 -9.11
N ASP A 193 -15.17 -20.43 -8.92
CA ASP A 193 -14.39 -20.57 -7.69
C ASP A 193 -13.41 -19.40 -7.51
N TRP A 194 -12.76 -18.95 -8.59
CA TRP A 194 -11.95 -17.73 -8.59
C TRP A 194 -12.77 -16.48 -8.25
N ALA A 195 -14.01 -16.40 -8.74
CA ALA A 195 -14.90 -15.29 -8.44
C ALA A 195 -15.31 -15.28 -6.95
N TYR A 196 -15.60 -16.45 -6.37
CA TYR A 196 -15.86 -16.61 -4.95
C TYR A 196 -14.64 -16.27 -4.09
N ALA A 197 -13.43 -16.70 -4.49
CA ALA A 197 -12.21 -16.35 -3.80
C ALA A 197 -11.95 -14.83 -3.81
N ARG A 198 -12.17 -14.17 -4.96
CA ARG A 198 -12.05 -12.69 -5.04
C ARG A 198 -13.10 -11.95 -4.22
N MET A 199 -14.32 -12.48 -4.13
CA MET A 199 -15.35 -11.95 -3.24
C MET A 199 -14.87 -11.97 -1.78
N GLY A 200 -14.18 -13.04 -1.38
CA GLY A 200 -13.63 -13.15 -0.02
C GLY A 200 -12.51 -12.16 0.30
N ASP A 201 -11.63 -11.83 -0.65
CA ASP A 201 -10.55 -10.88 -0.34
C ASP A 201 -11.00 -9.41 -0.24
N ILE A 202 -12.29 -9.11 -0.37
CA ILE A 202 -12.80 -7.75 -0.15
C ILE A 202 -12.67 -7.37 1.34
N PHE A 203 -12.91 -8.33 2.25
CA PHE A 203 -12.97 -8.08 3.69
C PHE A 203 -11.98 -8.98 4.46
N THR A 204 -10.70 -8.69 4.29
CA THR A 204 -9.62 -9.38 5.03
C THR A 204 -9.23 -8.62 6.30
N PRO A 205 -8.70 -9.31 7.32
CA PRO A 205 -8.15 -8.66 8.51
C PRO A 205 -7.13 -7.57 8.13
N LYS A 206 -7.26 -6.38 8.73
CA LYS A 206 -6.31 -5.28 8.51
C LYS A 206 -4.94 -5.70 9.07
N PRO A 207 -3.83 -5.56 8.32
CA PRO A 207 -2.51 -5.90 8.83
C PRO A 207 -2.13 -4.96 9.99
N PRO A 208 -1.34 -5.44 10.98
CA PRO A 208 -0.87 -4.62 12.09
C PRO A 208 -0.11 -3.37 11.61
N ALA A 209 -0.15 -2.30 12.41
CA ALA A 209 0.54 -1.05 12.08
C ALA A 209 2.04 -1.22 11.79
N ALA A 210 2.71 -2.14 12.52
CA ALA A 210 4.11 -2.46 12.27
C ALA A 210 4.34 -3.05 10.87
N VAL A 211 3.44 -3.91 10.40
CA VAL A 211 3.50 -4.47 9.04
C VAL A 211 3.24 -3.38 8.00
N LYS A 212 2.27 -2.49 8.25
CA LYS A 212 2.02 -1.33 7.37
C LYS A 212 3.23 -0.42 7.26
N GLN A 213 3.97 -0.20 8.35
CA GLN A 213 5.20 0.59 8.32
C GLN A 213 6.28 -0.10 7.47
N LEU A 214 6.46 -1.42 7.61
CA LEU A 214 7.40 -2.16 6.78
C LEU A 214 7.06 -2.09 5.29
N VAL A 215 5.77 -2.13 4.93
CA VAL A 215 5.31 -1.95 3.55
C VAL A 215 5.62 -0.55 3.06
N ALA A 216 5.28 0.49 3.82
CA ALA A 216 5.57 1.88 3.45
C ALA A 216 7.09 2.13 3.28
N ASP A 217 7.92 1.57 4.16
CA ASP A 217 9.38 1.67 4.07
C ASP A 217 9.93 0.93 2.84
N ALA A 218 9.31 -0.19 2.44
CA ALA A 218 9.67 -0.93 1.23
C ALA A 218 9.25 -0.17 -0.04
N GLU A 219 8.04 0.40 -0.06
CA GLU A 219 7.53 1.24 -1.15
C GLU A 219 8.41 2.48 -1.34
N MET A 220 8.75 3.19 -0.27
CA MET A 220 9.65 4.35 -0.33
C MET A 220 11.02 3.97 -0.88
N ARG A 221 11.62 2.84 -0.46
CA ARG A 221 12.89 2.38 -1.04
C ARG A 221 12.78 2.07 -2.53
N ALA A 222 11.67 1.49 -2.97
CA ALA A 222 11.42 1.23 -4.39
C ALA A 222 11.24 2.53 -5.17
N GLU A 223 10.48 3.50 -4.64
CA GLU A 223 10.31 4.82 -5.24
C GLU A 223 11.64 5.58 -5.33
N SER A 224 12.45 5.57 -4.27
CA SER A 224 13.80 6.14 -4.28
C SER A 224 14.67 5.49 -5.34
N TYR A 225 14.68 4.16 -5.43
CA TYR A 225 15.42 3.45 -6.48
C TYR A 225 15.00 3.92 -7.88
N ILE A 226 13.70 4.04 -8.14
CA ILE A 226 13.17 4.50 -9.43
C ILE A 226 13.53 5.97 -9.70
N ALA A 227 13.38 6.84 -8.69
CA ALA A 227 13.62 8.28 -8.78
C ALA A 227 15.12 8.62 -8.88
N GLU A 228 15.99 7.73 -8.43
CA GLU A 228 17.42 7.92 -8.48
C GLU A 228 18.07 7.17 -9.63
N TYR A 229 17.39 6.29 -10.37
CA TYR A 229 18.01 5.55 -11.46
C TYR A 229 18.30 6.45 -12.68
N ASN A 230 19.50 7.04 -12.76
CA ASN A 230 19.89 7.88 -13.90
C ASN A 230 20.96 7.24 -14.77
N ILE A 231 20.82 7.43 -16.08
CA ILE A 231 21.85 7.12 -17.07
C ILE A 231 22.59 8.41 -17.41
N MET A 232 23.92 8.37 -17.33
CA MET A 232 24.80 9.47 -17.71
C MET A 232 24.97 9.49 -19.23
N MET A 233 23.98 10.02 -19.95
CA MET A 233 23.91 9.98 -21.42
C MET A 233 25.13 10.60 -22.10
N GLY A 234 25.69 11.68 -21.53
CA GLY A 234 26.91 12.31 -22.03
C GLY A 234 28.15 11.43 -21.99
N HIS A 235 28.11 10.33 -21.23
CA HIS A 235 29.18 9.35 -21.09
C HIS A 235 28.95 8.09 -21.93
N LEU A 236 27.93 8.08 -22.78
CA LEU A 236 27.70 6.97 -23.70
C LEU A 236 28.58 7.07 -24.93
N LEU A 237 29.15 5.94 -25.32
CA LEU A 237 29.99 5.76 -26.50
C LEU A 237 29.26 4.90 -27.53
N ASN A 238 29.30 5.30 -28.80
CA ASN A 238 28.87 4.44 -29.91
C ASN A 238 29.96 3.40 -30.24
N GLU A 239 29.70 2.52 -31.21
CA GLU A 239 30.68 1.52 -31.69
C GLU A 239 32.01 2.12 -32.16
N LYS A 240 32.02 3.41 -32.53
CA LYS A 240 33.21 4.15 -32.97
C LYS A 240 33.92 4.87 -31.81
N GLY A 241 33.40 4.80 -30.59
CA GLY A 241 33.94 5.51 -29.43
C GLY A 241 33.55 6.99 -29.35
N GLU A 242 32.50 7.41 -30.08
CA GLU A 242 32.05 8.81 -30.12
C GLU A 242 30.92 9.07 -29.11
N LYS A 243 30.94 10.25 -28.49
CA LYS A 243 29.87 10.76 -27.61
C LYS A 243 28.84 11.52 -28.44
N LEU A 244 27.59 11.07 -28.41
CA LEU A 244 26.50 11.65 -29.22
C LEU A 244 25.62 12.66 -28.46
N PHE A 245 25.61 12.57 -27.12
CA PHE A 245 24.77 13.39 -26.24
C PHE A 245 25.58 14.51 -25.58
N PRO A 246 24.94 15.60 -25.13
CA PRO A 246 25.61 16.63 -24.35
C PRO A 246 26.28 16.05 -23.11
N GLN A 247 27.47 16.55 -22.77
CA GLN A 247 28.32 16.01 -21.70
C GLN A 247 27.58 15.89 -20.34
N GLU A 248 26.82 16.92 -19.97
CA GLU A 248 26.09 16.97 -18.70
C GLU A 248 24.71 16.28 -18.74
N MET A 249 24.34 15.67 -19.87
CA MET A 249 23.02 15.06 -20.01
C MET A 249 22.93 13.81 -19.13
N LYS A 250 22.06 13.88 -18.11
CA LYS A 250 21.62 12.74 -17.32
C LYS A 250 20.11 12.57 -17.50
N LEU A 251 19.66 11.33 -17.69
CA LEU A 251 18.24 11.02 -17.87
C LEU A 251 17.80 9.98 -16.86
N LEU A 252 16.66 10.23 -16.20
CA LEU A 252 15.97 9.23 -15.41
C LEU A 252 15.53 8.08 -16.30
N SER A 253 15.90 6.86 -15.92
CA SER A 253 15.58 5.63 -16.64
C SER A 253 14.06 5.47 -16.79
N HIS A 254 13.30 5.74 -15.73
CA HIS A 254 11.87 5.48 -15.68
C HIS A 254 11.02 6.41 -16.57
N TRP A 255 11.48 7.63 -16.83
CA TRP A 255 10.70 8.65 -17.55
C TRP A 255 11.44 9.22 -18.75
N ASN A 256 12.65 9.73 -18.53
CA ASN A 256 13.29 10.61 -19.49
C ASN A 256 13.96 9.88 -20.66
N LEU A 257 14.36 8.60 -20.51
CA LEU A 257 14.89 7.82 -21.63
C LEU A 257 13.87 7.69 -22.77
N ARG A 258 12.61 7.40 -22.43
CA ARG A 258 11.52 7.30 -23.41
C ARG A 258 11.24 8.66 -24.06
N ASP A 259 11.26 9.73 -23.27
CA ASP A 259 10.97 11.07 -23.77
C ASP A 259 12.09 11.58 -24.69
N GLU A 260 13.35 11.30 -24.37
CA GLU A 260 14.49 11.61 -25.26
C GLU A 260 14.49 10.72 -26.50
N LEU A 261 14.13 9.44 -26.39
CA LEU A 261 13.94 8.58 -27.56
C LEU A 261 12.89 9.20 -28.51
N LYS A 262 11.79 9.71 -27.95
CA LYS A 262 10.72 10.38 -28.70
C LYS A 262 11.20 11.71 -29.32
N SER A 263 11.96 12.52 -28.60
CA SER A 263 12.48 13.81 -29.10
C SER A 263 13.36 13.61 -30.34
N ASN A 264 14.12 12.51 -30.38
CA ASN A 264 14.98 12.16 -31.50
C ASN A 264 14.22 11.63 -32.74
N TYR A 265 12.89 11.56 -32.77
CA TYR A 265 12.17 11.35 -34.05
C TYR A 265 12.15 12.61 -34.93
N ALA A 266 12.41 13.78 -34.34
CA ALA A 266 12.61 15.01 -35.10
C ALA A 266 13.90 14.95 -35.95
N PRO A 267 14.01 15.75 -37.02
CA PRO A 267 15.19 15.78 -37.88
C PRO A 267 16.34 16.57 -37.21
N VAL A 268 16.90 16.01 -36.14
CA VAL A 268 18.09 16.52 -35.42
C VAL A 268 19.35 15.76 -35.85
N PRO A 269 20.57 16.31 -35.67
CA PRO A 269 21.80 15.60 -36.01
C PRO A 269 21.93 14.25 -35.29
N ASN A 270 22.36 13.23 -36.03
CA ASN A 270 22.58 11.85 -35.54
C ASN A 270 21.35 11.20 -34.90
N ASN A 271 20.14 11.67 -35.23
CA ASN A 271 18.89 11.25 -34.59
C ASN A 271 18.68 9.73 -34.58
N ILE A 272 18.92 9.03 -35.69
CA ILE A 272 18.78 7.57 -35.79
C ILE A 272 19.79 6.84 -34.90
N GLU A 273 21.05 7.29 -34.84
CA GLU A 273 22.05 6.65 -33.97
C GLU A 273 21.74 6.88 -32.49
N LYS A 274 21.30 8.08 -32.11
CA LYS A 274 20.84 8.38 -30.74
C LYS A 274 19.67 7.49 -30.34
N GLN A 275 18.68 7.32 -31.21
CA GLN A 275 17.55 6.42 -30.95
C GLN A 275 18.01 4.97 -30.71
N LYS A 276 18.89 4.45 -31.58
CA LYS A 276 19.44 3.09 -31.43
C LYS A 276 20.23 2.92 -30.14
N MET A 277 21.02 3.93 -29.76
CA MET A 277 21.80 3.89 -28.53
C MET A 277 20.91 3.88 -27.30
N ILE A 278 19.89 4.76 -27.24
CA ILE A 278 18.91 4.78 -26.15
C ILE A 278 18.16 3.45 -26.07
N TYR A 279 17.73 2.91 -27.19
CA TYR A 279 17.08 1.60 -27.24
C TYR A 279 17.98 0.49 -26.68
N LYS A 280 19.28 0.51 -27.02
CA LYS A 280 20.24 -0.47 -26.51
C LYS A 280 20.46 -0.34 -24.99
N VAL A 281 20.51 0.89 -24.48
CA VAL A 281 20.51 1.14 -23.02
C VAL A 281 19.27 0.54 -22.37
N MET A 282 18.08 0.79 -22.92
CA MET A 282 16.83 0.25 -22.37
C MET A 282 16.80 -1.28 -22.35
N LEU A 283 17.34 -1.94 -23.39
CA LEU A 283 17.48 -3.40 -23.40
C LEU A 283 18.36 -3.90 -22.25
N HIS A 284 19.52 -3.28 -22.00
CA HIS A 284 20.38 -3.67 -20.89
C HIS A 284 19.71 -3.50 -19.52
N ILE A 285 18.83 -2.51 -19.37
CA ILE A 285 18.04 -2.33 -18.15
C ILE A 285 17.00 -3.44 -18.01
N VAL A 286 16.25 -3.76 -19.07
CA VAL A 286 15.23 -4.83 -19.05
C VAL A 286 15.86 -6.20 -18.82
N GLU A 287 16.99 -6.47 -19.44
CA GLU A 287 17.74 -7.73 -19.32
C GLU A 287 18.56 -7.81 -18.03
N GLN A 288 18.63 -6.73 -17.24
CA GLN A 288 19.44 -6.63 -16.02
C GLN A 288 20.94 -6.90 -16.28
N THR A 289 21.45 -6.45 -17.43
CA THR A 289 22.86 -6.62 -17.87
C THR A 289 23.64 -5.31 -17.90
N ILE A 290 23.00 -4.19 -17.57
CA ILE A 290 23.67 -2.88 -17.44
C ILE A 290 24.72 -2.91 -16.31
N PRO A 291 25.93 -2.37 -16.53
CA PRO A 291 26.93 -2.25 -15.48
C PRO A 291 26.48 -1.28 -14.37
N GLU A 292 26.57 -1.70 -13.11
CA GLU A 292 26.14 -0.86 -11.98
C GLU A 292 26.93 0.46 -11.91
N GLN A 293 28.19 0.45 -12.34
CA GLN A 293 29.11 1.59 -12.28
C GLN A 293 28.70 2.78 -13.16
N VAL A 294 27.76 2.60 -14.09
CA VAL A 294 27.36 3.68 -15.02
C VAL A 294 26.05 4.34 -14.60
N ILE A 295 25.42 3.84 -13.53
CA ILE A 295 24.19 4.38 -12.96
C ILE A 295 24.58 5.50 -11.98
N ASN A 296 24.05 6.70 -12.18
CA ASN A 296 24.36 7.89 -11.36
C ASN A 296 25.85 8.27 -11.27
N ASN A 297 26.69 7.78 -12.16
CA ASN A 297 28.12 7.93 -12.03
C ASN A 297 28.76 8.34 -13.37
N SER A 298 29.30 9.55 -13.41
CA SER A 298 29.98 10.15 -14.56
C SER A 298 31.46 9.73 -14.69
N ASP A 299 32.01 8.99 -13.74
CA ASP A 299 33.43 8.60 -13.78
C ASP A 299 33.72 7.52 -14.84
N TYR A 300 32.68 6.94 -15.42
CA TYR A 300 32.77 5.86 -16.39
C TYR A 300 32.08 6.24 -17.69
N ASP A 301 32.80 6.03 -18.79
CA ASP A 301 32.20 5.99 -20.11
C ASP A 301 31.74 4.56 -20.42
N TRP A 302 30.57 4.44 -21.06
CA TRP A 302 29.93 3.15 -21.35
C TRP A 302 29.59 3.03 -22.82
N ASN A 303 29.96 1.90 -23.43
CA ASN A 303 29.48 1.53 -24.75
C ASN A 303 28.34 0.51 -24.62
N PRO A 304 27.07 0.90 -24.87
CA PRO A 304 25.93 -0.01 -24.76
C PRO A 304 25.91 -1.11 -25.84
N TYR A 305 26.64 -0.98 -26.94
CA TYR A 305 26.63 -1.99 -28.00
C TYR A 305 27.49 -3.20 -27.64
N THR A 306 28.67 -2.94 -27.07
CA THR A 306 29.60 -3.97 -26.58
C THR A 306 29.42 -4.29 -25.10
N ASN A 307 28.63 -3.48 -24.40
CA ASN A 307 28.42 -3.50 -22.95
C ASN A 307 29.72 -3.39 -22.13
N THR A 308 30.66 -2.58 -22.60
CA THR A 308 31.97 -2.38 -21.96
C THR A 308 32.08 -0.99 -21.34
N ILE A 309 32.72 -0.92 -20.18
CA ILE A 309 32.99 0.34 -19.46
C ILE A 309 34.47 0.70 -19.52
N ALA A 310 34.76 2.00 -19.56
CA ALA A 310 36.10 2.55 -19.41
C ALA A 310 36.06 3.69 -18.39
N LYS A 311 37.14 3.91 -17.64
CA LYS A 311 37.26 5.14 -16.84
C LYS A 311 37.40 6.33 -17.79
N GLY A 312 36.51 7.30 -17.61
CA GLY A 312 36.49 8.57 -18.34
C GLY A 312 37.55 9.54 -17.85
#